data_AF-A0A383B7F5-F1
#
_entry.id   AF-A0A383B7F5-F1
#
_cell.length_a   1.000
_cell.length_b   1.000
_cell.length_c   1.000
_cell.angle_alpha   90.00
_cell.angle_beta   90.00
_cell.angle_gamma   90.00
#
_symmetry.space_group_name_H-M   'P 1'
#
loop_
_entity.id
_entity.type
_entity.pdbx_description
1 polymer ?
#
loop_
_entity_poly.entity_id
_entity_poly.type
_entity_poly.pdbx_seq_one_letter_code
_entity_poly.pdbx_strand_id
1 'polypeptide(L)'
;MDEQELLKEKFKSAVSSTVKAISENFNLEIKFSNNISSKKNSLNLPEISSLKRLQDFTNLRAFADSEALKIKYTDKKIYLANEPEGTVSKALYAIAEKIRYEKIGSDKLKGVKNNITQCYENKFKDKKIEEIKTEAD
;
A
#
# COMPACT_ATOMS: atom_id res chain seq x y z
N MET A 1 -26.50 12.23 -9.39
CA MET A 1 -25.46 11.32 -8.86
C MET A 1 -25.84 11.02 -7.43
N ASP A 2 -25.92 9.75 -7.06
CA ASP A 2 -26.24 9.34 -5.68
C ASP A 2 -25.16 9.82 -4.71
N GLU A 3 -25.55 10.13 -3.46
CA GLU A 3 -24.66 10.68 -2.44
C GLU A 3 -23.51 9.71 -2.11
N GLN A 4 -23.81 8.41 -2.10
CA GLN A 4 -22.80 7.37 -1.88
C GLN A 4 -21.76 7.35 -3.00
N GLU A 5 -22.17 7.53 -4.24
CA GLU A 5 -21.26 7.56 -5.38
C GLU A 5 -20.36 8.80 -5.35
N LEU A 6 -20.91 9.96 -4.97
CA LEU A 6 -20.14 11.18 -4.76
C LEU A 6 -19.07 10.99 -3.66
N LEU A 7 -19.40 10.31 -2.56
CA LEU A 7 -18.44 10.07 -1.47
C LEU A 7 -17.29 9.16 -1.92
N LYS A 8 -17.59 8.12 -2.71
CA LYS A 8 -16.58 7.22 -3.28
C LYS A 8 -15.63 7.97 -4.21
N GLU A 9 -16.13 8.83 -5.09
CA GLU A 9 -15.29 9.63 -5.99
C GLU A 9 -14.41 10.63 -5.23
N LYS A 10 -14.96 11.29 -4.20
CA LYS A 10 -14.16 12.14 -3.30
C LYS A 10 -13.04 11.36 -2.61
N PHE A 11 -13.33 10.15 -2.13
CA PHE A 11 -12.32 9.29 -1.53
C PHE A 11 -11.23 8.88 -2.53
N LYS A 12 -11.58 8.46 -3.77
CA LYS A 12 -10.60 8.17 -4.84
C LYS A 12 -9.69 9.36 -5.08
N SER A 13 -10.26 10.55 -5.21
CA SER A 13 -9.52 11.79 -5.47
C SER A 13 -8.56 12.13 -4.33
N ALA A 14 -9.03 12.03 -3.08
CA ALA A 14 -8.22 12.31 -1.89
C ALA A 14 -7.06 11.32 -1.73
N VAL A 15 -7.32 10.01 -1.90
CA VAL A 15 -6.29 8.97 -1.86
C VAL A 15 -5.28 9.20 -2.98
N SER A 16 -5.75 9.44 -4.21
CA SER A 16 -4.88 9.66 -5.36
C SER A 16 -3.95 10.85 -5.18
N SER A 17 -4.50 11.98 -4.71
CA SER A 17 -3.73 13.19 -4.44
C SER A 17 -2.69 12.96 -3.35
N THR A 18 -3.04 12.17 -2.32
CA THR A 18 -2.09 11.86 -1.25
C THR A 18 -0.95 10.96 -1.73
N VAL A 19 -1.26 9.91 -2.49
CA VAL A 19 -0.24 9.01 -3.06
C VAL A 19 0.75 9.80 -3.90
N LYS A 20 0.27 10.69 -4.76
CA LYS A 20 1.13 11.56 -5.59
C LYS A 20 2.03 12.46 -4.75
N ALA A 21 1.50 13.04 -3.67
CA ALA A 21 2.26 13.90 -2.78
C ALA A 21 3.33 13.12 -1.99
N ILE A 22 2.97 11.97 -1.39
CA ILE A 22 3.91 11.13 -0.61
C ILE A 22 4.99 10.54 -1.50
N SER A 23 4.62 10.06 -2.70
CA SER A 23 5.57 9.50 -3.67
C SER A 23 6.44 10.55 -4.35
N GLU A 24 6.10 11.84 -4.21
CA GLU A 24 6.67 12.96 -4.98
C GLU A 24 6.63 12.75 -6.50
N ASN A 25 5.63 12.00 -6.97
CA ASN A 25 5.43 11.68 -8.39
C ASN A 25 4.04 12.13 -8.83
N PHE A 26 3.92 13.42 -9.18
CA PHE A 26 2.64 14.02 -9.57
C PHE A 26 2.09 13.48 -10.90
N ASN A 27 2.97 12.92 -11.74
CA ASN A 27 2.63 12.30 -13.03
C ASN A 27 2.21 10.82 -12.89
N LEU A 28 2.16 10.27 -11.67
CA LEU A 28 1.72 8.89 -11.43
C LEU A 28 0.26 8.70 -11.82
N GLU A 29 -0.02 7.72 -12.71
CA GLU A 29 -1.38 7.35 -13.08
C GLU A 29 -1.95 6.41 -12.00
N ILE A 30 -2.99 6.83 -11.29
CA ILE A 30 -3.62 6.02 -10.22
C ILE A 30 -4.94 5.47 -10.74
N LYS A 31 -5.11 4.16 -10.60
CA LYS A 31 -6.33 3.44 -11.01
C LYS A 31 -6.89 2.67 -9.84
N PHE A 32 -8.20 2.61 -9.75
CA PHE A 32 -8.90 1.77 -8.78
C PHE A 32 -9.52 0.60 -9.55
N SER A 33 -8.74 -0.46 -9.73
CA SER A 33 -9.18 -1.63 -10.50
C SER A 33 -8.39 -2.86 -10.08
N ASN A 34 -9.04 -4.02 -10.12
CA ASN A 34 -8.38 -5.30 -9.86
C ASN A 34 -7.51 -5.78 -11.05
N ASN A 35 -7.56 -5.09 -12.19
CA ASN A 35 -6.76 -5.40 -13.37
C ASN A 35 -5.35 -4.80 -13.25
N ILE A 36 -4.34 -5.61 -13.55
CA ILE A 36 -2.94 -5.15 -13.56
C ILE A 36 -2.72 -4.29 -14.81
N SER A 37 -2.59 -2.98 -14.63
CA SER A 37 -2.13 -2.10 -15.71
C SER A 37 -0.65 -2.35 -15.99
N SER A 38 -0.31 -2.65 -17.25
CA SER A 38 1.08 -2.80 -17.74
C SER A 38 1.77 -1.47 -18.06
N LYS A 39 1.12 -0.33 -17.79
CA LYS A 39 1.67 0.99 -18.11
C LYS A 39 2.81 1.35 -17.16
N LYS A 40 3.89 1.86 -17.75
CA LYS A 40 4.98 2.50 -17.01
C LYS A 40 4.44 3.70 -16.24
N ASN A 41 4.85 3.87 -14.99
CA ASN A 41 4.43 4.95 -14.08
C ASN A 41 2.93 4.95 -13.71
N SER A 42 2.38 3.76 -13.40
CA SER A 42 1.03 3.62 -12.87
C SER A 42 1.00 2.83 -11.57
N LEU A 43 0.00 3.12 -10.72
CA LEU A 43 -0.31 2.38 -9.51
C LEU A 43 -1.78 1.94 -9.55
N ASN A 44 -2.01 0.63 -9.39
CA ASN A 44 -3.36 0.10 -9.25
C ASN A 44 -3.66 -0.10 -7.76
N LEU A 45 -4.73 0.53 -7.29
CA LEU A 45 -5.28 0.39 -5.96
C LEU A 45 -6.54 -0.50 -6.01
N PRO A 46 -6.89 -1.16 -4.89
CA PRO A 46 -8.10 -1.96 -4.79
C PRO A 46 -9.36 -1.19 -5.20
N GLU A 47 -10.30 -1.87 -5.84
CA GLU A 47 -11.52 -1.23 -6.29
C GLU A 47 -12.45 -0.87 -5.13
N ILE A 48 -13.01 0.35 -5.14
CA ILE A 48 -13.84 0.84 -4.03
C ILE A 48 -15.18 0.12 -3.91
N SER A 49 -15.70 -0.43 -5.02
CA SER A 49 -16.92 -1.23 -5.04
C SER A 49 -16.85 -2.44 -4.09
N SER A 50 -15.64 -2.87 -3.74
CA SER A 50 -15.39 -3.95 -2.77
C SER A 50 -15.47 -3.53 -1.30
N LEU A 51 -15.50 -2.22 -0.99
CA LEU A 51 -15.44 -1.70 0.37
C LEU A 51 -16.85 -1.60 0.98
N LYS A 52 -17.06 -2.29 2.10
CA LYS A 52 -18.38 -2.40 2.77
C LYS A 52 -18.35 -1.83 4.18
N ARG A 53 -17.19 -1.78 4.83
CA ARG A 53 -17.01 -1.36 6.22
C ARG A 53 -15.86 -0.37 6.33
N LEU A 54 -15.84 0.43 7.39
CA LEU A 54 -14.78 1.42 7.66
C LEU A 54 -13.37 0.80 7.63
N GLN A 55 -13.25 -0.45 8.08
CA GLN A 55 -12.00 -1.21 8.04
C GLN A 55 -11.44 -1.36 6.63
N ASP A 56 -12.30 -1.55 5.63
CA ASP A 56 -11.90 -1.75 4.24
C ASP A 56 -11.28 -0.46 3.67
N PHE A 57 -11.86 0.70 4.00
CA PHE A 57 -11.30 2.02 3.64
C PHE A 57 -9.95 2.27 4.31
N THR A 58 -9.81 1.86 5.57
CA THR A 58 -8.55 1.98 6.32
C THR A 58 -7.47 1.11 5.70
N ASN A 59 -7.80 -0.13 5.34
CA ASN A 59 -6.87 -1.07 4.72
C ASN A 59 -6.47 -0.61 3.32
N LEU A 60 -7.41 -0.13 2.50
CA LEU A 60 -7.09 0.48 1.19
C LEU A 60 -6.15 1.68 1.39
N ARG A 61 -6.45 2.53 2.37
CA ARG A 61 -5.64 3.72 2.63
C ARG A 61 -4.22 3.35 3.06
N ALA A 62 -4.07 2.38 3.95
CA ALA A 62 -2.78 1.88 4.40
C ALA A 62 -1.97 1.27 3.23
N PHE A 63 -2.62 0.49 2.37
CA PHE A 63 -2.01 -0.05 1.15
C PHE A 63 -1.53 1.07 0.21
N ALA A 64 -2.36 2.08 -0.02
CA ALA A 64 -2.01 3.22 -0.87
C ALA A 64 -0.83 4.02 -0.30
N ASP A 65 -0.83 4.29 1.02
CA ASP A 65 0.27 4.99 1.69
C ASP A 65 1.58 4.16 1.62
N SER A 66 1.52 2.84 1.83
CA SER A 66 2.66 1.92 1.68
C SER A 66 3.26 1.96 0.27
N GLU A 67 2.43 1.83 -0.78
CA GLU A 67 2.91 1.85 -2.17
C GLU A 67 3.48 3.22 -2.56
N ALA A 68 2.93 4.33 -2.04
CA ALA A 68 3.50 5.65 -2.23
C ALA A 68 4.90 5.78 -1.60
N LEU A 69 5.09 5.24 -0.38
CA LEU A 69 6.38 5.20 0.31
C LEU A 69 7.39 4.33 -0.42
N LYS A 70 6.98 3.19 -0.97
CA LYS A 70 7.81 2.33 -1.81
C LYS A 70 8.33 3.10 -3.03
N ILE A 71 7.45 3.81 -3.76
CA ILE A 71 7.85 4.64 -4.90
C ILE A 71 8.85 5.73 -4.46
N LYS A 72 8.63 6.34 -3.30
CA LYS A 72 9.51 7.41 -2.78
C LYS A 72 10.89 6.92 -2.37
N TYR A 73 10.96 5.79 -1.69
CA TYR A 73 12.16 5.38 -0.95
C TYR A 73 12.91 4.20 -1.55
N THR A 74 12.33 3.47 -2.50
CA THR A 74 13.00 2.34 -3.17
C THR A 74 13.69 2.79 -4.46
N ASP A 75 15.02 2.74 -4.47
CA ASP A 75 15.77 2.80 -5.73
C ASP A 75 15.77 1.41 -6.37
N LYS A 76 15.09 1.27 -7.52
CA LYS A 76 14.94 -0.02 -8.21
C LYS A 76 16.28 -0.62 -8.65
N LYS A 77 17.25 0.21 -9.01
CA LYS A 77 18.57 -0.24 -9.50
C LYS A 77 19.37 -0.84 -8.34
N ILE A 78 19.39 -0.15 -7.20
CA ILE A 78 20.06 -0.62 -5.98
C ILE A 78 19.35 -1.86 -5.42
N TYR A 79 18.02 -1.85 -5.37
CA TYR A 79 17.23 -2.99 -4.90
C TYR A 79 17.60 -4.27 -5.67
N LEU A 80 17.58 -4.20 -7.01
CA LEU A 80 17.89 -5.35 -7.88
C LEU A 80 19.36 -5.77 -7.80
N ALA A 81 20.29 -4.84 -7.64
CA ALA A 81 21.72 -5.15 -7.53
C ALA A 81 22.07 -5.91 -6.24
N ASN A 82 21.27 -5.76 -5.19
CA ASN A 82 21.48 -6.41 -3.89
C ASN A 82 20.46 -7.53 -3.62
N GLU A 83 19.59 -7.86 -4.59
CA GLU A 83 18.60 -8.93 -4.42
C GLU A 83 19.33 -10.29 -4.30
N PRO A 84 19.11 -11.05 -3.21
CA PRO A 84 19.79 -12.34 -3.03
C PRO A 84 19.23 -13.42 -3.96
N GLU A 85 20.00 -14.48 -4.15
CA GLU A 85 19.54 -15.67 -4.85
C GLU A 85 18.68 -16.59 -3.96
N GLY A 86 17.81 -17.37 -4.58
CA GLY A 86 16.89 -18.28 -3.91
C GLY A 86 15.54 -17.64 -3.55
N THR A 87 14.47 -18.42 -3.68
CA THR A 87 13.08 -17.95 -3.52
C THR A 87 12.80 -17.40 -2.11
N VAL A 88 13.25 -18.11 -1.07
CA VAL A 88 13.07 -17.70 0.33
C VAL A 88 13.83 -16.42 0.62
N SER A 89 15.09 -16.32 0.19
CA SER A 89 15.93 -15.13 0.39
C SER A 89 15.32 -13.90 -0.29
N LYS A 90 14.81 -14.05 -1.52
CA LYS A 90 14.11 -12.96 -2.22
C LYS A 90 12.87 -12.48 -1.49
N ALA A 91 12.07 -13.41 -0.95
CA ALA A 91 10.88 -13.07 -0.17
C ALA A 91 11.27 -12.29 1.10
N LEU A 92 12.26 -12.77 1.86
CA LEU A 92 12.76 -12.07 3.05
C LEU A 92 13.31 -10.69 2.72
N TYR A 93 14.03 -10.56 1.60
CA TYR A 93 14.57 -9.28 1.13
C TYR A 93 13.46 -8.28 0.75
N ALA A 94 12.40 -8.74 0.07
CA ALA A 94 11.23 -7.92 -0.25
C ALA A 94 10.49 -7.45 1.02
N ILE A 95 10.33 -8.33 2.02
CA ILE A 95 9.73 -8.00 3.32
C ILE A 95 10.60 -6.97 4.06
N ALA A 96 11.91 -7.16 4.09
CA ALA A 96 12.84 -6.21 4.72
C ALA A 96 12.78 -4.83 4.06
N GLU A 97 12.74 -4.77 2.73
CA GLU A 97 12.58 -3.52 1.99
C GLU A 97 11.24 -2.85 2.30
N LYS A 98 10.15 -3.63 2.42
CA LYS A 98 8.85 -3.14 2.86
C LYS A 98 8.90 -2.48 4.23
N ILE A 99 9.46 -3.17 5.20
CA ILE A 99 9.65 -2.62 6.55
C ILE A 99 10.48 -1.33 6.48
N ARG A 100 11.55 -1.29 5.68
CA ARG A 100 12.43 -0.11 5.57
C ARG A 100 11.67 1.12 5.09
N TYR A 101 10.95 1.05 3.96
CA TYR A 101 10.24 2.24 3.46
C TYR A 101 9.04 2.63 4.33
N GLU A 102 8.31 1.66 4.88
CA GLU A 102 7.17 1.92 5.78
C GLU A 102 7.64 2.60 7.06
N LYS A 103 8.77 2.17 7.62
CA LYS A 103 9.37 2.73 8.82
C LYS A 103 9.83 4.18 8.61
N ILE A 104 10.60 4.43 7.53
CA ILE A 104 11.06 5.79 7.19
C ILE A 104 9.86 6.74 7.00
N GLY A 105 8.81 6.29 6.31
CA GLY A 105 7.60 7.07 6.12
C GLY A 105 6.84 7.34 7.41
N SER A 106 6.67 6.32 8.24
CA SER A 106 5.94 6.40 9.51
C SER A 106 6.60 7.34 10.52
N ASP A 107 7.94 7.45 10.49
CA ASP A 107 8.67 8.38 11.35
C ASP A 107 8.44 9.85 10.96
N LYS A 108 8.12 10.12 9.69
CA LYS A 108 7.87 11.47 9.18
C LYS A 108 6.38 11.83 9.15
N LEU A 109 5.50 10.85 9.01
CA LEU A 109 4.08 11.05 8.73
C LEU A 109 3.21 10.29 9.74
N LYS A 110 2.80 10.95 10.83
CA LYS A 110 1.99 10.35 11.91
C LYS A 110 0.69 9.71 11.40
N GLY A 111 0.03 10.32 10.43
CA GLY A 111 -1.19 9.76 9.83
C GLY A 111 -0.93 8.44 9.10
N VAL A 112 0.16 8.37 8.32
CA VAL A 112 0.57 7.15 7.61
C VAL A 112 0.95 6.06 8.60
N LYS A 113 1.69 6.40 9.67
CA LYS A 113 2.00 5.47 10.75
C LYS A 113 0.73 4.84 11.33
N ASN A 114 -0.26 5.66 11.64
CA ASN A 114 -1.53 5.19 12.20
C ASN A 114 -2.26 4.25 11.22
N ASN A 115 -2.36 4.62 9.94
CA ASN A 115 -3.01 3.79 8.93
C ASN A 115 -2.34 2.42 8.78
N ILE A 116 -1.00 2.39 8.66
CA ILE A 116 -0.22 1.15 8.53
C ILE A 116 -0.36 0.28 9.79
N THR A 117 -0.22 0.89 10.97
CA THR A 117 -0.36 0.17 12.26
C THR A 117 -1.74 -0.47 12.37
N GLN A 118 -2.80 0.30 12.13
CA GLN A 118 -4.17 -0.18 12.19
C GLN A 118 -4.44 -1.28 11.15
N CYS A 119 -3.83 -1.20 9.95
CA CYS A 119 -3.94 -2.25 8.94
C CYS A 119 -3.31 -3.57 9.41
N TYR A 120 -2.15 -3.54 10.06
CA TYR A 120 -1.54 -4.75 10.63
C TYR A 120 -2.35 -5.30 11.81
N GLU A 121 -2.81 -4.42 12.72
CA GLU A 121 -3.70 -4.83 13.81
C GLU A 121 -4.98 -5.51 13.27
N ASN A 122 -5.61 -4.90 12.25
CA ASN A 122 -6.77 -5.46 11.57
C ASN A 122 -6.49 -6.84 10.96
N LYS A 123 -5.30 -7.04 10.38
CA LYS A 123 -4.92 -8.29 9.73
C LYS A 123 -4.81 -9.47 10.71
N PHE A 124 -4.43 -9.19 11.95
CA PHE A 124 -4.12 -10.21 12.95
C PHE A 124 -5.08 -10.25 14.14
N LYS A 125 -6.05 -9.31 14.22
CA LYS A 125 -6.96 -9.14 15.37
C LYS A 125 -7.61 -10.44 15.86
N ASP A 126 -7.99 -11.31 14.94
CA ASP A 126 -8.73 -12.55 15.23
C ASP A 126 -7.92 -13.82 14.88
N LYS A 127 -6.61 -13.70 14.68
CA LYS A 127 -5.74 -14.83 14.33
C LYS A 127 -4.88 -15.26 15.50
N LYS A 128 -4.74 -16.57 15.68
CA LYS A 128 -3.73 -17.14 16.58
C LYS A 128 -2.38 -17.22 15.88
N ILE A 129 -1.30 -17.17 16.64
CA ILE A 129 0.07 -17.28 16.10
C ILE A 129 0.24 -18.57 15.27
N GLU A 130 -0.38 -19.67 15.70
CA GLU A 130 -0.34 -20.97 15.02
C GLU A 130 -1.02 -20.97 13.63
N GLU A 131 -1.91 -20.00 13.37
CA GLU A 131 -2.66 -19.84 12.12
C GLU A 131 -1.90 -18.96 11.11
N ILE A 132 -0.85 -18.25 11.53
CA ILE A 132 -0.07 -17.33 10.70
C ILE A 132 1.17 -18.08 10.19
N LYS A 133 1.13 -18.59 8.96
CA LYS A 133 2.22 -19.41 8.39
C LYS A 133 2.97 -18.69 7.28
N THR A 134 2.33 -17.72 6.63
CA THR A 134 2.84 -17.01 5.46
C THR A 134 2.45 -15.52 5.51
N GLU A 135 3.08 -14.71 4.65
CA GLU A 135 2.67 -13.31 4.50
C GLU A 135 1.23 -13.17 4.00
N ALA A 136 0.71 -14.14 3.25
CA ALA A 136 -0.64 -14.08 2.70
C ALA A 136 -1.74 -14.43 3.71
N ASP A 137 -1.39 -15.09 4.82
CA ASP A 137 -2.35 -15.55 5.83
C ASP A 137 -2.99 -14.38 6.59
#